data_AF-A0A9Q9RUG4-F1
#
_entry.id   AF-A0A9Q9RUG4-F1
#
_cell.length_a   1.000
_cell.length_b   1.000
_cell.length_c   1.000
_cell.angle_alpha   90.00
_cell.angle_beta   90.00
_cell.angle_gamma   90.00
#
_symmetry.space_group_name_H-M   'P 1'
#
loop_
_entity.id
_entity.type
_entity.pdbx_description
1 polymer ?
#
loop_
_entity_poly.entity_id
_entity_poly.type
_entity_poly.pdbx_seq_one_letter_code
_entity_poly.pdbx_strand_id
1 'polypeptide(L)' 'MVYRTGSIDSFSWGVANRSTSICVPCETAAKGYGYFEDRRPASNADPYCVIKVLLQFSMA' A
#
# COMPACT_ATOMS: atom_id res chain seq x y z
N MET A 1 -16.83 1.21 -13.08
CA MET A 1 -16.25 0.71 -11.82
C MET A 1 -15.06 1.58 -11.48
N VAL A 2 -15.05 2.16 -10.28
CA VAL A 2 -14.09 3.20 -9.86
C VAL A 2 -12.67 2.61 -9.79
N TYR A 3 -11.77 3.00 -10.69
CA TYR A 3 -10.36 2.64 -10.65
C TYR A 3 -9.64 3.60 -9.67
N ARG A 4 -9.65 3.28 -8.38
CA ARG A 4 -9.02 4.11 -7.33
C ARG A 4 -7.62 3.63 -6.92
N THR A 5 -7.11 2.61 -7.58
CA THR A 5 -5.88 1.88 -7.27
C THR A 5 -5.16 1.49 -8.58
N GLY A 6 -3.83 1.52 -8.56
CA GLY A 6 -3.00 1.23 -9.73
C GLY A 6 -3.24 -0.17 -10.31
N SER A 7 -2.84 -0.39 -11.55
CA SER A 7 -3.05 -1.65 -12.28
C SER A 7 -2.54 -2.87 -11.48
N ILE A 8 -3.28 -3.99 -11.56
CA ILE A 8 -2.91 -5.23 -10.86
C ILE A 8 -1.57 -5.80 -11.36
N ASP A 9 -1.27 -5.57 -12.64
CA ASP A 9 -0.08 -6.10 -13.32
C ASP A 9 1.18 -5.26 -13.07
N SER A 10 1.06 -4.03 -12.57
CA SER A 10 2.19 -3.14 -12.35
C SER A 10 2.25 -2.62 -10.92
N PHE A 11 3.34 -2.94 -10.25
CA PHE A 11 3.62 -2.42 -8.92
C PHE A 11 4.11 -0.98 -9.00
N SER A 12 3.45 -0.07 -8.30
CA SER A 12 3.80 1.36 -8.25
C SER A 12 3.76 1.89 -6.82
N TRP A 13 4.71 2.76 -6.47
CA TRP A 13 4.75 3.44 -5.17
C TRP A 13 5.02 4.94 -5.36
N GLY A 14 4.54 5.78 -4.45
CA GLY A 14 4.76 7.22 -4.52
C GLY A 14 4.35 7.98 -3.27
N VAL A 15 4.86 9.21 -3.15
CA VAL A 15 4.50 10.14 -2.06
C VAL A 15 3.22 10.89 -2.43
N ALA A 16 2.21 10.80 -1.58
CA ALA A 16 0.89 11.40 -1.75
C ALA A 16 0.16 11.09 -3.07
N ASN A 17 0.56 10.02 -3.76
CA ASN A 17 -0.12 9.58 -4.96
C ASN A 17 -1.22 8.56 -4.61
N ARG A 18 -2.48 8.92 -4.86
CA ARG A 18 -3.63 8.05 -4.58
C ARG A 18 -3.91 7.04 -5.69
N SER A 19 -3.19 7.08 -6.80
CA SER A 19 -3.35 6.15 -7.92
C SER A 19 -2.28 5.06 -7.96
N THR A 20 -1.35 5.04 -6.99
CA THR A 20 -0.30 4.02 -6.87
C THR A 20 -0.74 2.83 -6.01
N SER A 21 -0.04 1.72 -6.13
CA SER A 21 -0.27 0.50 -5.35
C SER A 21 0.06 0.72 -3.86
N ILE A 22 1.17 1.40 -3.57
CA ILE A 22 1.54 1.85 -2.23
C ILE A 22 1.58 3.38 -2.19
N CYS A 23 1.00 3.98 -1.16
CA CYS A 23 1.02 5.42 -0.93
C CYS A 23 1.75 5.74 0.37
N VAL A 24 2.75 6.61 0.31
CA VAL A 24 3.41 7.18 1.50
C VAL A 24 2.80 8.56 1.75
N PRO A 25 2.21 8.82 2.93
CA PRO A 25 1.68 10.14 3.27
C PRO A 25 2.76 11.22 3.17
N CYS A 26 2.39 12.44 2.74
CA CYS A 26 3.32 13.59 2.71
C CYS A 26 3.98 13.83 4.06
N GLU A 27 3.25 13.65 5.16
CA GLU A 27 3.79 13.81 6.50
C GLU A 27 4.88 12.79 6.80
N THR A 28 4.68 11.53 6.40
CA THR A 28 5.67 10.47 6.58
C THR A 28 6.92 10.71 5.74
N ALA A 29 6.74 11.18 4.50
CA ALA A 29 7.85 11.56 3.63
C ALA A 29 8.63 12.76 4.19
N ALA A 30 7.94 13.74 4.78
CA ALA A 30 8.55 14.92 5.39
C ALA A 30 9.27 14.60 6.71
N LYS A 31 8.72 13.69 7.53
CA LYS A 31 9.29 13.30 8.84
C LYS A 31 10.40 12.24 8.70
N GLY A 32 10.43 11.47 7.61
CA GLY A 32 11.39 10.38 7.41
C GLY A 32 11.07 9.11 8.19
N TYR A 33 9.97 9.10 8.96
CA TYR A 33 9.45 7.94 9.70
C TYR A 33 7.92 8.03 9.78
N GLY A 34 7.26 6.87 9.90
CA GLY A 34 5.80 6.79 9.94
C GLY A 34 5.31 5.46 9.36
N TYR A 35 4.33 5.53 8.47
CA TYR A 35 3.68 4.37 7.87
C TYR A 35 3.51 4.54 6.36
N PHE A 36 3.35 3.42 5.66
CA PHE A 36 2.93 3.39 4.26
C PHE A 36 1.58 2.66 4.16
N GLU A 37 0.78 3.02 3.17
CA GLU A 37 -0.53 2.41 2.94
C GLU A 37 -0.45 1.48 1.72
N ASP A 38 -0.58 0.16 1.94
CA ASP A 38 -0.82 -0.78 0.85
C ASP A 38 -2.30 -0.76 0.48
N ARG A 39 -2.60 -0.34 -0.75
CA ARG A 39 -3.96 -0.14 -1.24
C ARG A 39 -4.39 -1.25 -2.21
N ARG A 40 -3.59 -2.30 -2.37
CA ARG A 40 -3.90 -3.47 -3.21
C ARG A 40 -4.93 -4.43 -2.61
N PRO A 41 -5.04 -4.63 -1.27
CA PRO A 41 -6.03 -5.54 -0.72
C PRO A 41 -7.46 -5.12 -1.09
N ALA A 42 -8.20 -6.03 -1.72
CA ALA A 42 -9.61 -5.84 -2.03
C ALA A 42 -10.47 -5.91 -0.76
N SER A 43 -11.67 -5.33 -0.79
CA SER A 43 -12.57 -5.29 0.37
C SER A 43 -13.01 -6.67 0.89
N ASN A 44 -12.87 -7.72 0.09
CA ASN A 44 -13.17 -9.10 0.44
C ASN A 44 -11.92 -9.91 0.85
N ALA A 45 -10.75 -9.28 0.95
CA ALA A 45 -9.52 -9.97 1.34
C ALA A 45 -9.57 -10.39 2.81
N ASP A 46 -9.03 -11.57 3.13
CA ASP A 46 -8.88 -12.04 4.50
C ASP A 46 -7.81 -11.18 5.22
N PRO A 47 -8.19 -10.44 6.28
CA PRO A 47 -7.26 -9.56 6.98
C PRO A 47 -6.07 -10.30 7.58
N TYR A 48 -6.23 -11.55 8.03
CA TYR A 48 -5.13 -12.31 8.62
C TYR A 48 -4.10 -12.74 7.59
N CYS A 49 -4.55 -13.17 6.40
CA CYS A 49 -3.66 -13.47 5.29
C CYS A 49 -2.89 -12.24 4.83
N VAL A 50 -3.56 -11.09 4.69
CA VAL A 50 -2.93 -9.84 4.27
C VAL A 50 -1.86 -9.40 5.27
N ILE A 51 -2.19 -9.38 6.56
CA ILE A 51 -1.26 -8.99 7.63
C ILE A 51 -0.07 -9.96 7.69
N LYS A 52 -0.31 -11.26 7.56
CA LYS A 52 0.76 -12.27 7.55
C LYS A 52 1.76 -12.04 6.42
N VAL A 53 1.28 -11.77 5.21
CA VAL A 53 2.15 -11.49 4.05
C VAL A 53 2.93 -10.19 4.24
N LEU A 54 2.28 -9.14 4.76
CA LEU A 54 2.95 -7.86 5.05
C LEU A 54 4.05 -8.00 6.12
N LEU A 55 3.77 -8.71 7.21
CA LEU A 55 4.77 -9.01 8.26
C LEU A 55 5.91 -9.85 7.71
N GLN A 56 5.59 -10.92 6.97
CA GLN A 56 6.59 -11.78 6.36
C GLN A 56 7.52 -10.99 5.44
N PHE A 57 6.97 -10.07 4.63
CA PHE A 57 7.75 -9.23 3.74
C PHE A 57 8.62 -8.22 4.50
N SER A 58 8.15 -7.66 5.62
CA SER A 58 8.91 -6.68 6.40
C SER A 58 10.03 -7.28 7.25
N MET A 59 9.94 -8.57 7.58
CA MET A 59 10.89 -9.26 8.47
C MET A 59 11.93 -10.09 7.71
N ALA A 60 11.89 -10.07 6.37
CA ALA A 60 12.89 -10.66 5.49
C ALA A 60 13.93 -9.62 5.09
#